data_AF-B9IYU7-F1
#
_entry.id   AF-B9IYU7-F1
#
_cell.length_a   1.000
_cell.length_b   1.000
_cell.length_c   1.000
_cell.angle_alpha   90.00
_cell.angle_beta   90.00
_cell.angle_gamma   90.00
#
_symmetry.space_group_name_H-M   'P 1'
#
loop_
_entity.id
_entity.type
_entity.pdbx_description
1 polymer ?
#
loop_
_entity_poly.entity_id
_entity_poly.type
_entity_poly.pdbx_seq_one_letter_code
_entity_poly.pdbx_strand_id
1 'polypeptide(L)' 'MKKLFSKSFFIELDDALTYPSGEVITSAIESYAAECNEQLKFESKVKPITFYLEEVLYRAEIKMARGGYYISCSEV' A
#
# COMPACT_ATOMS: atom_id res chain seq x y z
N MET A 1 -4.16 -16.88 -10.85
CA MET A 1 -3.82 -15.52 -10.36
C MET A 1 -5.09 -14.85 -9.89
N LYS A 2 -5.15 -14.45 -8.61
CA LYS A 2 -6.23 -13.57 -8.14
C LYS A 2 -5.97 -12.20 -8.77
N LYS A 3 -6.54 -11.92 -9.94
CA LYS A 3 -6.56 -10.54 -10.44
C LYS A 3 -7.42 -9.74 -9.47
N LEU A 4 -6.79 -8.89 -8.66
CA LEU A 4 -7.50 -7.91 -7.86
C LEU A 4 -8.12 -6.88 -8.81
N PHE A 5 -9.33 -7.16 -9.29
CA PHE A 5 -10.18 -6.19 -10.01
C PHE A 5 -10.75 -5.11 -9.08
N SER A 6 -10.11 -4.89 -7.93
CA SER A 6 -10.62 -3.98 -6.91
C SER A 6 -9.99 -2.61 -7.09
N LYS A 7 -10.83 -1.60 -7.26
CA LYS A 7 -10.42 -0.18 -7.28
C LYS A 7 -9.67 0.28 -6.03
N SER A 8 -9.68 -0.54 -4.97
CA SER A 8 -8.95 -0.29 -3.74
C SER A 8 -8.63 -1.57 -2.99
N PHE A 9 -7.54 -1.58 -2.24
CA PHE A 9 -7.18 -2.64 -1.31
C PHE A 9 -6.58 -2.05 -0.03
N PHE A 10 -6.37 -2.89 0.97
CA PHE A 10 -5.71 -2.48 2.22
C PHE A 10 -4.57 -3.42 2.55
N ILE A 11 -3.55 -2.88 3.20
CA ILE A 11 -2.40 -3.62 3.71
C ILE A 11 -2.40 -3.46 5.24
N GLU A 12 -2.45 -4.59 5.94
CA GLU A 12 -2.29 -4.65 7.39
C GLU A 12 -0.82 -4.40 7.77
N LEU A 13 -0.60 -3.73 8.90
CA LEU A 13 0.75 -3.45 9.40
C LEU A 13 1.02 -4.36 10.61
N ASP A 14 2.23 -4.93 10.66
CA ASP A 14 2.65 -5.77 11.79
C ASP A 14 2.66 -4.98 13.11
N ASP A 15 3.19 -3.75 13.09
CA ASP A 15 3.01 -2.76 14.15
C ASP A 15 2.02 -1.69 13.70
N ALA A 16 0.77 -1.88 14.09
CA ALA A 16 -0.31 -0.96 13.80
C ALA A 16 -0.56 0.07 14.92
N LEU A 17 0.12 0.01 16.07
CA LEU A 17 -0.22 0.86 17.23
C LEU A 17 0.36 2.27 17.13
N THR A 18 1.36 2.46 16.26
CA THR A 18 2.01 3.75 16.03
C THR A 18 1.84 4.19 14.58
N TYR A 19 1.90 5.51 14.35
CA TYR A 19 1.80 6.02 12.99
C TYR A 19 3.04 5.57 12.19
N PRO A 20 2.87 4.85 11.06
CA PRO A 20 4.00 4.28 10.35
C PRO A 20 4.87 5.35 9.68
N SER A 21 6.18 5.11 9.66
CA SER A 21 7.12 5.94 8.90
C SER A 21 6.95 5.73 7.39
N GLY A 22 7.50 6.63 6.58
CA GLY A 22 7.50 6.46 5.11
C GLY A 22 8.17 5.16 4.68
N GLU A 23 9.24 4.75 5.36
CA GLU A 23 9.95 3.49 5.10
C GLU A 23 9.06 2.29 5.37
N VAL A 24 8.39 2.24 6.53
CA VAL A 24 7.44 1.16 6.88
C VAL A 24 6.34 1.05 5.84
N ILE A 25 5.80 2.19 5.37
CA ILE A 25 4.75 2.20 4.35
C ILE A 25 5.27 1.62 3.03
N THR A 26 6.44 2.08 2.57
CA THR A 26 7.01 1.59 1.30
C THR A 26 7.38 0.12 1.37
N SER A 27 7.94 -0.35 2.49
CA SER A 27 8.28 -1.77 2.67
C SER A 27 7.05 -2.67 2.72
N ALA A 28 5.96 -2.22 3.35
CA ALA A 28 4.70 -2.97 3.35
C ALA A 28 4.10 -3.10 1.93
N ILE A 29 4.21 -2.06 1.10
CA ILE A 29 3.79 -2.11 -0.32
C ILE A 29 4.69 -3.04 -1.14
N GLU A 30 6.01 -3.01 -0.90
CA GLU A 30 6.98 -3.92 -1.55
C GLU A 30 6.68 -5.38 -1.22
N SER A 31 6.44 -5.71 0.05
CA SER A 31 6.04 -7.06 0.48
C SER A 31 4.72 -7.49 -0.16
N TYR A 32 3.70 -6.63 -0.14
CA TYR A 32 2.39 -6.94 -0.73
C TYR A 32 2.51 -7.27 -2.23
N ALA A 33 3.28 -6.49 -2.99
CA ALA A 33 3.50 -6.74 -4.42
C ALA A 33 4.25 -8.05 -4.67
N ALA A 34 5.26 -8.35 -3.84
CA ALA A 34 5.99 -9.62 -3.93
C ALA A 34 5.10 -10.84 -3.63
N GLU A 35 4.23 -10.75 -2.61
CA GLU A 35 3.25 -11.79 -2.26
C GLU A 35 2.20 -12.01 -3.35
N CYS A 36 1.79 -10.94 -4.04
CA CYS A 36 0.87 -11.01 -5.16
C CYS A 36 1.54 -11.43 -6.48
N ASN A 37 2.88 -11.46 -6.52
CA ASN A 37 3.70 -11.65 -7.72
C ASN A 37 3.34 -10.62 -8.81
N GLU A 38 3.24 -9.35 -8.40
CA GLU A 38 2.96 -8.20 -9.25
C GLU A 38 4.18 -7.27 -9.34
N GLN A 39 4.40 -6.67 -10.51
CA GLN A 39 5.47 -5.71 -10.71
C GLN A 39 5.14 -4.38 -10.01
N LEU A 40 6.04 -3.95 -9.11
CA LEU A 40 5.91 -2.68 -8.39
C LEU A 40 6.87 -1.63 -8.94
N LYS A 41 6.36 -0.41 -9.13
CA LYS A 41 7.16 0.79 -9.38
C LYS A 41 6.63 1.97 -8.59
N PHE A 42 7.43 2.51 -7.69
CA PHE A 42 7.09 3.77 -7.03
C PHE A 42 7.20 4.95 -7.99
N GLU A 43 6.16 5.77 -8.03
CA GLU A 43 6.19 7.10 -8.65
C GLU A 43 6.61 8.15 -7.63
N SER A 44 6.09 8.06 -6.40
CA SER A 44 6.51 8.86 -5.26
C SER A 44 6.60 8.00 -3.99
N LYS A 45 7.77 8.01 -3.34
CA LYS A 45 7.99 7.43 -2.01
C LYS A 45 7.74 8.42 -0.86
N VAL A 46 7.43 9.67 -1.17
CA VAL A 46 7.11 10.73 -0.19
C VAL A 46 5.65 11.11 -0.28
N LYS A 47 5.04 11.59 0.81
CA LYS A 47 3.60 11.91 0.82
C LYS A 47 3.23 12.96 -0.25
N PRO A 48 2.22 12.70 -1.10
CA PRO A 48 1.44 11.46 -1.21
C PRO A 48 2.24 10.32 -1.84
N ILE A 49 2.24 9.15 -1.19
CA ILE A 49 2.89 7.96 -1.74
C ILE A 49 2.03 7.43 -2.88
N THR A 50 2.62 7.36 -4.08
CA THR A 50 1.97 6.83 -5.29
C THR A 50 2.87 5.78 -5.93
N PHE A 51 2.25 4.73 -6.45
CA PHE A 51 2.97 3.61 -7.04
C PHE A 51 2.11 2.92 -8.09
N TYR A 52 2.79 2.36 -9.09
CA TYR A 52 2.20 1.46 -10.05
C TYR A 52 2.32 0.03 -9.53
N LEU A 53 1.21 -0.70 -9.61
CA LEU A 53 1.17 -2.14 -9.47
C LEU A 53 0.72 -2.69 -10.82
N GLU A 54 1.62 -3.39 -11.51
CA GLU A 54 1.55 -3.61 -12.96
C GLU A 54 1.39 -2.27 -13.70
N GLU A 55 0.26 -2.06 -14.39
CA GLU A 55 -0.02 -0.87 -15.19
C GLU A 55 -0.98 0.11 -14.49
N VAL A 56 -1.41 -0.19 -13.26
CA VAL A 56 -2.43 0.59 -12.54
C VAL A 56 -1.78 1.48 -11.49
N LEU A 57 -2.08 2.78 -11.52
CA LEU A 57 -1.60 3.75 -10.55
C LEU A 57 -2.47 3.75 -9.30
N TYR A 58 -1.83 3.58 -8.14
CA TYR A 58 -2.46 3.65 -6.83
C TYR A 58 -1.88 4.78 -6.00
N ARG A 59 -2.73 5.35 -5.13
CA ARG A 59 -2.35 6.25 -4.05
C ARG A 59 -2.53 5.55 -2.71
N ALA A 60 -1.48 5.59 -1.89
CA ALA A 60 -1.49 5.07 -0.53
C ALA A 60 -1.82 6.17 0.48
N GLU A 61 -2.77 5.87 1.36
CA GLU A 61 -3.14 6.70 2.51
C GLU A 61 -3.11 5.89 3.80
N ILE A 62 -2.66 6.50 4.89
CA ILE A 62 -2.72 5.87 6.21
C ILE A 62 -4.07 6.15 6.83
N LYS A 63 -4.78 5.09 7.19
CA LYS A 63 -6.07 5.14 7.88
C LYS A 63 -5.97 4.44 9.23
N MET A 64 -6.90 4.75 10.12
CA MET A 64 -6.97 4.14 11.44
C MET A 64 -8.32 3.43 11.60
N ALA A 65 -8.31 2.22 12.14
CA ALA A 65 -9.51 1.50 12.55
C ALA A 65 -9.22 0.62 13.76
N ARG A 66 -10.18 0.53 14.70
CA ARG A 66 -10.12 -0.35 15.89
C ARG A 66 -8.83 -0.21 16.72
N GLY A 67 -8.25 0.99 16.76
CA GLY A 67 -7.05 1.29 17.55
C GLY A 67 -5.72 0.99 16.83
N GLY A 68 -5.75 0.59 15.56
CA GLY A 68 -4.55 0.38 14.75
C GLY A 68 -4.56 1.14 13.43
N TYR A 69 -3.39 1.37 12.86
CA TYR A 69 -3.19 1.93 11.52
C TYR A 69 -3.10 0.84 10.46
N TYR A 70 -3.57 1.16 9.26
CA TYR A 70 -3.43 0.34 8.06
C TYR A 70 -3.22 1.23 6.84
N ILE A 71 -2.69 0.65 5.76
CA ILE A 71 -2.50 1.37 4.50
C ILE A 71 -3.73 1.10 3.64
N SER A 72 -4.39 2.16 3.18
CA SER A 72 -5.47 2.12 2.19
C SER A 72 -4.90 2.54 0.85
N CYS A 73 -4.93 1.63 -0.12
CA CYS A 73 -4.48 1.87 -1.49
C CYS A 73 -5.71 2.01 -2.38
N SER A 74 -5.82 3.12 -3.12
CA SER A 74 -6.94 3.35 -4.05
C SER A 74 -6.38 3.74 -5.42
N GLU A 75 -6.98 3.19 -6.48
CA GLU A 75 -6.66 3.53 -7.87
C GLU A 75 -6.93 5.04 -8.10
N VAL A 76 -6.06 5.67 -8.89
CA VAL A 76 -6.11 7.11 -9.22
C VAL A 76 -6.90 7.36 -10.50
#